data_AF-A0A9D5CT19-F1
#
_entry.id   AF-A0A9D5CT19-F1
#
_cell.length_a   1.000
_cell.length_b   1.000
_cell.length_c   1.000
_cell.angle_alpha   90.00
_cell.angle_beta   90.00
_cell.angle_gamma   90.00
#
_symmetry.space_group_name_H-M   'P 1'
#
loop_
_entity.id
_entity.type
_entity.pdbx_description
1 polymer ?
#
loop_
_entity_poly.entity_id
_entity_poly.type
_entity_poly.pdbx_seq_one_letter_code
_entity_poly.pdbx_strand_id
1 'polypeptide(L)'
;MNRKPGDWNCRSCSHLNFSRRDSCQRCSEPRSANDRGDYASFGGGRGGSSFGFTGSDVRPGDWYCSCRAHNFASRSSCFKCGAFKEESAVSGGSGGFDSDMPHRGYGFGGSGGSGGGGRAGWKSGDWICTRSGCNEHNFASRMECFRCNAPRESGTEV
;
A
#
# COMPACT_ATOMS: atom_id res chain seq x y z
N MET A 1 36.66 -2.13 -2.41
CA MET A 1 35.44 -1.86 -1.61
C MET A 1 34.50 -0.97 -2.42
N ASN A 2 33.28 -1.44 -2.71
CA ASN A 2 32.31 -0.72 -3.54
C ASN A 2 31.63 0.37 -2.71
N ARG A 3 32.10 1.63 -2.83
CA ARG A 3 31.39 2.79 -2.26
C ARG A 3 30.08 2.99 -3.01
N LYS A 4 28.94 3.02 -2.31
CA LYS A 4 27.66 3.40 -2.91
C LYS A 4 27.46 4.91 -2.79
N PRO A 5 26.75 5.53 -3.75
CA PRO A 5 26.32 6.92 -3.62
C PRO A 5 25.55 7.12 -2.29
N GLY A 6 25.97 8.11 -1.49
CA GLY A 6 25.36 8.44 -0.20
C GLY A 6 26.07 7.87 1.03
N ASP A 7 26.98 6.90 0.87
CA ASP A 7 27.84 6.43 1.96
C ASP A 7 28.76 7.56 2.43
N TRP A 8 28.93 7.70 3.73
CA TRP A 8 29.62 8.84 4.33
C TRP A 8 30.75 8.40 5.27
N ASN A 9 31.84 9.15 5.27
CA ASN A 9 32.95 8.93 6.19
C ASN A 9 32.71 9.76 7.46
N CYS A 10 32.84 9.12 8.62
CA CYS A 10 32.76 9.83 9.90
C CYS A 10 33.90 10.84 10.04
N ARG A 11 33.61 12.07 10.48
CA ARG A 11 34.64 13.11 10.66
C ARG A 11 35.54 12.87 11.87
N SER A 12 35.03 12.22 12.91
CA SER A 12 35.78 11.94 14.14
C SER A 12 36.74 10.75 13.99
N CYS A 13 36.37 9.71 13.23
CA CYS A 13 37.16 8.47 13.15
C CYS A 13 37.40 7.95 11.72
N SER A 14 37.02 8.70 10.69
CA SER A 14 37.19 8.37 9.26
C SER A 14 36.59 7.03 8.81
N HIS A 15 35.74 6.41 9.64
CA HIS A 15 35.09 5.16 9.32
C HIS A 15 33.99 5.36 8.26
N LEU A 16 33.95 4.47 7.26
CA LEU A 16 32.91 4.46 6.23
C LEU A 16 31.59 3.94 6.83
N ASN A 17 30.54 4.74 6.77
CA ASN A 17 29.20 4.40 7.20
C ASN A 17 28.26 4.37 5.99
N PHE A 18 27.31 3.45 6.02
CA PHE A 18 26.30 3.35 4.97
C PHE A 18 25.33 4.54 4.99
N SER A 19 24.86 4.95 3.82
CA SER A 19 23.96 6.10 3.62
C SER A 19 22.74 6.12 4.54
N ARG A 20 22.19 4.95 4.86
CA ARG A 20 21.02 4.76 5.76
C ARG A 20 21.28 5.09 7.24
N ARG A 21 22.53 5.28 7.64
CA ARG A 21 22.89 5.53 9.05
C ARG A 21 23.03 7.03 9.29
N ASP A 22 22.37 7.50 10.34
CA ASP A 22 22.48 8.86 10.85
C ASP A 22 23.56 9.02 11.93
N SER A 23 24.19 7.91 12.36
CA SER A 23 25.28 7.91 13.34
C SER A 23 26.38 6.92 12.96
N CYS A 24 27.61 7.19 13.41
CA CYS A 24 28.76 6.37 13.08
C CYS A 24 28.71 5.01 13.80
N GLN A 25 29.00 3.94 13.06
CA GLN A 25 29.08 2.57 13.60
C GLN A 25 30.16 2.35 14.67
N ARG A 26 31.22 3.15 14.69
CA ARG A 26 32.35 2.96 15.62
C ARG A 26 32.31 3.89 16.82
N CYS A 27 32.02 5.17 16.61
CA CYS A 27 32.08 6.18 17.66
C CYS A 27 30.72 6.83 17.98
N SER A 28 29.63 6.38 17.34
CA SER A 28 28.28 6.90 17.53
C SER A 28 28.09 8.40 17.21
N GLU A 29 29.12 9.07 16.68
CA GLU A 29 29.04 10.47 16.26
C GLU A 29 27.91 10.64 15.22
N PRO A 30 27.01 11.63 15.38
CA PRO A 30 25.99 11.92 14.39
C PRO A 30 26.62 12.32 13.05
N ARG A 31 25.93 11.96 11.97
CA ARG A 31 26.28 12.39 10.62
C ARG A 31 26.19 13.91 10.54
N SER A 32 27.24 14.56 10.05
CA SER A 32 27.26 16.01 9.89
C SER A 32 26.22 16.47 8.86
N ALA A 33 25.54 17.58 9.17
CA ALA A 33 24.54 18.18 8.29
C ALA A 33 25.14 18.59 6.93
N ASN A 34 26.43 18.94 6.89
CA ASN A 34 27.13 19.31 5.66
C ASN A 34 27.36 18.13 4.70
N ASP A 35 27.25 16.88 5.18
CA ASP A 35 27.41 15.66 4.36
C ASP A 35 26.04 15.05 3.95
N ARG A 36 24.95 15.78 4.25
CA ARG A 36 23.61 15.54 3.71
C ARG A 36 23.54 16.24 2.36
N GLY A 37 24.07 15.60 1.32
CA GLY A 37 23.75 16.02 -0.05
C GLY A 37 22.23 16.12 -0.23
N ASP A 38 21.82 16.85 -1.25
CA ASP A 38 20.44 17.33 -1.56
C ASP A 38 19.32 16.26 -1.58
N TYR A 39 19.66 14.99 -1.32
CA TYR A 39 18.72 13.91 -1.04
C TYR A 39 18.18 13.91 0.40
N ALA A 40 18.62 14.78 1.32
CA ALA A 40 17.98 14.92 2.64
C ALA A 40 16.68 15.76 2.63
N SER A 41 16.18 16.12 1.45
CA SER A 41 14.95 16.91 1.27
C SER A 41 13.65 16.08 1.38
N PHE A 42 13.70 14.86 1.92
CA PHE A 42 12.51 14.08 2.31
C PHE A 42 12.43 13.82 3.82
N GLY A 43 13.20 14.56 4.62
CA GLY A 43 13.29 14.41 6.07
C GLY A 43 13.07 15.71 6.83
N GLY A 44 11.95 16.39 6.58
CA GLY A 44 11.44 17.40 7.51
C GLY A 44 11.12 18.77 6.92
N GLY A 45 9.83 19.04 6.76
CA GLY A 45 9.28 20.40 6.86
C GLY A 45 9.18 21.20 5.56
N ARG A 46 7.93 21.36 5.10
CA ARG A 46 7.39 22.50 4.34
C ARG A 46 7.98 22.77 2.94
N GLY A 47 7.27 22.27 1.93
CA GLY A 47 6.87 23.08 0.78
C GLY A 47 7.51 22.77 -0.57
N GLY A 48 6.65 22.41 -1.53
CA GLY A 48 6.80 22.84 -2.92
C GLY A 48 7.56 21.90 -3.87
N SER A 49 6.83 20.97 -4.49
CA SER A 49 7.20 20.48 -5.82
C SER A 49 5.94 20.35 -6.66
N SER A 50 5.98 20.98 -7.83
CA SER A 50 4.92 21.23 -8.80
C SER A 50 4.33 19.98 -9.48
N PHE A 51 3.97 18.97 -8.69
CA PHE A 51 3.21 17.81 -9.14
C PHE A 51 1.97 17.64 -8.23
N GLY A 52 1.01 18.55 -8.39
CA GLY A 52 -0.43 18.25 -8.32
C GLY A 52 -1.04 17.48 -7.15
N PHE A 53 -0.59 17.63 -5.91
CA PHE A 53 -1.31 17.09 -4.74
C PHE A 53 -1.67 18.19 -3.74
N THR A 54 -2.54 19.12 -4.15
CA THR A 54 -3.32 19.97 -3.23
C THR A 54 -4.74 19.39 -3.12
N GLY A 55 -4.83 18.19 -2.60
CA GLY A 55 -6.06 17.57 -2.18
C GLY A 55 -5.66 16.71 -1.02
N SER A 56 -6.29 16.90 0.14
CA SER A 56 -6.14 16.04 1.31
C SER A 56 -5.78 14.63 0.88
N ASP A 57 -4.72 14.01 1.42
CA ASP A 57 -4.25 12.65 1.11
C ASP A 57 -5.31 11.53 1.37
N VAL A 58 -6.56 11.93 1.55
CA VAL A 58 -7.80 11.22 1.78
C VAL A 58 -8.48 11.01 0.43
N ARG A 59 -8.61 9.76 0.01
CA ARG A 59 -9.32 9.43 -1.23
C ARG A 59 -10.84 9.55 -1.01
N PRO A 60 -11.62 9.83 -2.05
CA PRO A 60 -13.08 9.72 -1.97
C PRO A 60 -13.51 8.37 -1.39
N GLY A 61 -14.30 8.39 -0.32
CA GLY A 61 -14.77 7.20 0.40
C GLY A 61 -13.98 6.84 1.66
N ASP A 62 -12.76 7.36 1.81
CA ASP A 62 -12.03 7.27 3.07
C ASP A 62 -12.75 8.11 4.14
N TRP A 63 -12.72 7.64 5.39
CA TRP A 63 -13.49 8.24 6.47
C TRP A 63 -12.66 8.42 7.73
N TYR A 64 -12.93 9.51 8.44
CA TYR A 64 -12.32 9.78 9.73
C TYR A 64 -13.18 9.23 10.84
N CYS A 65 -12.56 8.49 11.75
CA CYS A 65 -13.21 8.10 12.99
C CYS A 65 -13.13 9.26 14.00
N SER A 66 -14.07 9.32 14.95
CA SER A 66 -14.08 10.26 16.07
C SER A 66 -12.78 10.24 16.91
N CYS A 67 -12.02 9.14 16.87
CA CYS A 67 -10.69 9.05 17.48
C CYS A 67 -9.56 9.71 16.66
N ARG A 68 -9.91 10.50 15.63
CA ARG A 68 -9.02 11.16 14.65
C ARG A 68 -8.15 10.21 13.81
N ALA A 69 -8.52 8.93 13.77
CA ALA A 69 -7.87 7.95 12.92
C ALA A 69 -8.47 7.97 11.51
N HIS A 70 -7.61 7.98 10.49
CA HIS A 70 -8.00 7.86 9.09
C HIS A 70 -8.22 6.39 8.71
N ASN A 71 -9.39 6.07 8.18
CA ASN A 71 -9.73 4.72 7.74
C ASN A 71 -9.98 4.71 6.23
N PHE A 72 -9.44 3.71 5.55
CA PHE A 72 -9.68 3.53 4.12
C PHE A 72 -11.14 3.17 3.85
N ALA A 73 -11.64 3.55 2.67
CA ALA A 73 -13.02 3.32 2.21
C ALA A 73 -13.48 1.86 2.31
N SER A 74 -12.56 0.91 2.20
CA SER A 74 -12.83 -0.53 2.32
C SER A 74 -13.14 -1.00 3.74
N ARG A 75 -12.94 -0.15 4.77
CA ARG A 75 -13.17 -0.50 6.17
C ARG A 75 -14.54 -0.07 6.64
N SER A 76 -15.27 -0.99 7.24
CA SER A 76 -16.52 -0.76 7.96
C SER A 76 -16.31 -0.37 9.43
N SER A 77 -15.12 -0.61 9.98
CA SER A 77 -14.77 -0.28 11.36
C SER A 77 -13.38 0.35 11.46
N CYS A 78 -13.18 1.15 12.52
CA CYS A 78 -11.96 1.90 12.70
C CYS A 78 -10.80 0.97 13.07
N PHE A 79 -9.65 1.11 12.41
CA PHE A 79 -8.47 0.27 12.70
C PHE A 79 -7.93 0.45 14.13
N LYS A 80 -8.22 1.59 14.77
CA LYS A 80 -7.69 1.96 16.08
C LYS A 80 -8.64 1.62 17.24
N CYS A 81 -9.92 1.95 17.11
CA CYS A 81 -10.89 1.78 18.20
C CYS A 81 -12.06 0.84 17.87
N GLY A 82 -12.13 0.30 16.65
CA GLY A 82 -13.21 -0.61 16.24
C GLY A 82 -14.58 0.04 16.04
N ALA A 83 -14.72 1.36 16.26
CA ALA A 83 -15.97 2.07 16.00
C ALA A 83 -16.40 1.91 14.53
N PHE A 84 -17.69 1.70 14.29
CA PHE A 84 -18.21 1.53 12.94
C PHE A 84 -18.25 2.86 12.17
N LYS A 85 -18.18 2.76 10.84
CA LYS A 85 -18.44 3.89 9.95
C LYS A 85 -19.91 4.29 10.09
N GLU A 86 -20.18 5.34 10.84
CA GLU A 86 -21.52 5.92 10.93
C GLU A 86 -21.88 6.57 9.58
N GLU A 87 -23.05 6.24 9.04
CA GLU A 87 -23.51 6.65 7.71
C GLU A 87 -23.83 8.15 7.59
N SER A 88 -23.58 8.94 8.63
CA SER A 88 -24.14 10.28 8.81
C SER A 88 -23.06 11.35 8.99
N ALA A 89 -22.21 11.53 7.98
CA ALA A 89 -21.44 12.77 7.83
C ALA A 89 -21.23 13.09 6.34
N VAL A 90 -22.32 13.04 5.57
CA VAL A 90 -22.39 13.70 4.27
C VAL A 90 -22.67 15.17 4.55
N SER A 91 -21.63 15.96 4.75
CA SER A 91 -21.72 17.41 4.78
C SER A 91 -20.47 17.98 4.13
N GLY A 92 -20.58 18.18 2.82
CA GLY A 92 -19.55 18.75 1.97
C GLY A 92 -19.91 18.63 0.50
N GLY A 93 -21.09 19.12 0.10
CA GLY A 93 -21.49 19.15 -1.31
C GLY A 93 -22.97 19.46 -1.49
N SER A 94 -23.36 20.71 -1.29
CA SER A 94 -24.67 21.24 -1.65
C SER A 94 -24.86 21.31 -3.17
N GLY A 95 -26.01 20.81 -3.64
CA GLY A 95 -26.61 21.08 -4.95
C GLY A 95 -27.09 19.76 -5.59
N GLY A 96 -28.38 19.47 -5.76
CA GLY A 96 -29.61 20.23 -5.65
C GLY A 96 -30.67 19.48 -6.49
N PHE A 97 -31.93 19.53 -6.06
CA PHE A 97 -33.19 18.99 -6.63
C PHE A 97 -33.25 17.46 -6.88
N ASP A 98 -33.93 16.67 -6.05
CA ASP A 98 -35.38 16.57 -5.80
C ASP A 98 -36.15 15.89 -6.95
N SER A 99 -36.75 14.75 -6.56
CA SER A 99 -38.02 14.21 -7.04
C SER A 99 -38.11 13.39 -8.34
N ASP A 100 -38.44 12.11 -8.12
CA ASP A 100 -39.51 11.37 -8.81
C ASP A 100 -39.26 10.65 -10.16
N MET A 101 -39.24 9.31 -10.04
CA MET A 101 -40.00 8.33 -10.87
C MET A 101 -39.37 7.78 -12.18
N PRO A 102 -39.95 6.71 -12.78
CA PRO A 102 -39.37 5.36 -12.74
C PRO A 102 -38.97 4.82 -14.12
N HIS A 103 -38.25 3.70 -14.08
CA HIS A 103 -38.16 2.63 -15.08
C HIS A 103 -38.92 2.81 -16.41
N ARG A 104 -38.21 3.10 -17.51
CA ARG A 104 -38.54 2.63 -18.88
C ARG A 104 -37.40 2.92 -19.87
N GLY A 105 -36.93 1.84 -20.52
CA GLY A 105 -36.33 1.70 -21.88
C GLY A 105 -35.45 2.85 -22.43
N TYR A 106 -34.33 2.59 -23.09
CA TYR A 106 -34.15 1.70 -24.24
C TYR A 106 -32.65 1.49 -24.52
N GLY A 107 -32.32 0.26 -24.95
CA GLY A 107 -31.20 -0.25 -25.79
C GLY A 107 -29.81 0.44 -25.75
N PHE A 108 -28.69 -0.27 -25.69
CA PHE A 108 -28.29 -1.35 -26.62
C PHE A 108 -27.09 -2.15 -26.08
N GLY A 109 -27.16 -3.49 -26.21
CA GLY A 109 -26.04 -4.41 -26.53
C GLY A 109 -24.90 -4.58 -25.50
N GLY A 110 -24.65 -5.75 -24.89
CA GLY A 110 -25.04 -7.08 -25.31
C GLY A 110 -24.82 -8.15 -24.22
N SER A 111 -25.64 -9.16 -24.38
CA SER A 111 -25.69 -10.46 -23.72
C SER A 111 -24.43 -11.30 -23.89
N GLY A 112 -24.13 -12.10 -22.86
CA GLY A 112 -23.30 -13.31 -22.96
C GLY A 112 -22.01 -13.21 -22.14
N GLY A 113 -21.81 -13.97 -21.07
CA GLY A 113 -22.57 -15.13 -20.66
C GLY A 113 -22.16 -15.65 -19.30
N SER A 114 -23.03 -16.51 -18.82
CA SER A 114 -22.82 -17.52 -17.80
C SER A 114 -21.47 -18.22 -17.98
N GLY A 115 -20.72 -18.37 -16.89
CA GLY A 115 -19.66 -19.37 -16.84
C GLY A 115 -18.45 -18.97 -16.01
N GLY A 116 -18.33 -19.58 -14.84
CA GLY A 116 -17.05 -19.71 -14.15
C GLY A 116 -17.06 -19.10 -12.77
N GLY A 117 -17.33 -19.93 -11.76
CA GLY A 117 -17.10 -19.64 -10.35
C GLY A 117 -15.62 -19.47 -10.03
N GLY A 118 -14.99 -18.44 -10.59
CA GLY A 118 -13.69 -17.95 -10.16
C GLY A 118 -13.88 -17.17 -8.86
N ARG A 119 -13.23 -17.61 -7.78
CA ARG A 119 -13.13 -16.84 -6.55
C ARG A 119 -12.60 -15.45 -6.91
N ALA A 120 -13.35 -14.40 -6.58
CA ALA A 120 -12.94 -13.03 -6.87
C ALA A 120 -11.49 -12.79 -6.39
N GLY A 121 -10.58 -12.51 -7.32
CA GLY A 121 -9.15 -12.30 -7.04
C GLY A 121 -8.19 -13.43 -7.43
N TRP A 122 -8.67 -14.59 -7.90
CA TRP A 122 -7.80 -15.66 -8.40
C TRP A 122 -7.23 -15.34 -9.78
N LYS A 123 -5.91 -15.39 -9.95
CA LYS A 123 -5.24 -15.27 -11.24
C LYS A 123 -4.86 -16.66 -11.78
N SER A 124 -4.80 -16.78 -13.10
CA SER A 124 -4.29 -17.98 -13.75
C SER A 124 -2.87 -18.28 -13.29
N GLY A 125 -2.64 -19.51 -12.83
CA GLY A 125 -1.35 -19.97 -12.30
C GLY A 125 -1.17 -19.80 -10.80
N ASP A 126 -2.08 -19.11 -10.11
CA ASP A 126 -2.11 -19.08 -8.65
C ASP A 126 -2.34 -20.50 -8.12
N TRP A 127 -1.60 -20.87 -7.07
CA TRP A 127 -1.58 -22.23 -6.54
C TRP A 127 -1.77 -22.21 -5.02
N ILE A 128 -2.44 -23.23 -4.50
CA ILE A 128 -2.57 -23.45 -3.06
C ILE A 128 -1.41 -24.33 -2.61
N CYS A 129 -0.77 -23.98 -1.51
CA CYS A 129 0.23 -24.85 -0.91
C CYS A 129 -0.44 -26.11 -0.33
N THR A 130 -0.12 -27.28 -0.89
CA THR A 130 -0.67 -28.59 -0.49
C THR A 130 0.06 -29.23 0.69
N ARG A 131 1.08 -28.55 1.24
CA ARG A 131 1.74 -29.02 2.45
C ARG A 131 0.71 -29.16 3.56
N SER A 132 0.73 -30.30 4.24
CA SER A 132 -0.17 -30.59 5.35
C SER A 132 -0.19 -29.44 6.37
N GLY A 133 -1.35 -28.81 6.51
CA GLY A 133 -1.57 -27.70 7.43
C GLY A 133 -1.22 -26.30 6.92
N CYS A 134 -0.77 -26.13 5.66
CA CYS A 134 -0.50 -24.81 5.08
C CYS A 134 -1.70 -24.24 4.32
N ASN A 135 -2.16 -24.92 3.26
CA ASN A 135 -3.33 -24.55 2.42
C ASN A 135 -3.42 -23.06 2.05
N GLU A 136 -2.27 -22.43 1.91
CA GLU A 136 -2.16 -20.99 1.74
C GLU A 136 -2.11 -20.60 0.27
N HIS A 137 -2.73 -19.48 -0.10
CA HIS A 137 -2.79 -19.00 -1.47
C HIS A 137 -1.46 -18.34 -1.88
N ASN A 138 -0.87 -18.84 -2.96
CA ASN A 138 0.36 -18.29 -3.52
C ASN A 138 0.09 -17.79 -4.94
N PHE A 139 0.65 -16.62 -5.24
CA PHE A 139 0.58 -16.04 -6.57
C PHE A 139 1.36 -16.88 -7.58
N ALA A 140 0.90 -16.87 -8.84
CA ALA A 140 1.53 -17.58 -9.96
C ALA A 140 3.04 -17.32 -10.12
N SER A 141 3.51 -16.14 -9.73
CA SER A 141 4.93 -15.76 -9.81
C SER A 141 5.82 -16.44 -8.77
N ARG A 142 5.24 -17.09 -7.76
CA ARG A 142 6.00 -17.72 -6.68
C ARG A 142 6.26 -19.20 -6.97
N MET A 143 7.53 -19.57 -6.89
CA MET A 143 8.00 -20.97 -6.94
C MET A 143 8.00 -21.65 -5.57
N GLU A 144 7.75 -20.90 -4.49
CA GLU A 144 7.75 -21.40 -3.12
C GLU A 144 6.60 -20.75 -2.33
N CYS A 145 6.06 -21.48 -1.36
CA CYS A 145 4.97 -21.00 -0.54
C CYS A 145 5.44 -19.86 0.38
N PHE A 146 4.71 -18.74 0.42
CA PHE A 146 5.11 -17.60 1.24
C PHE A 146 5.12 -17.88 2.75
N ARG A 147 4.34 -18.89 3.20
CA ARG A 147 4.17 -19.22 4.61
C ARG A 147 5.16 -20.28 5.09
N CYS A 148 5.37 -21.33 4.31
CA CYS A 148 6.16 -22.50 4.73
C CYS A 148 7.37 -22.79 3.85
N ASN A 149 7.64 -21.95 2.84
CA ASN A 149 8.71 -22.12 1.85
C ASN A 149 8.70 -23.48 1.13
N ALA A 150 7.56 -24.19 1.15
CA ALA A 150 7.43 -25.44 0.38
C ALA A 150 7.52 -25.12 -1.12
N PRO A 151 8.27 -25.90 -1.91
CA PRO A 151 8.35 -25.67 -3.34
C PRO A 151 6.97 -25.85 -3.97
N ARG A 152 6.71 -25.07 -5.02
CA ARG A 152 5.58 -25.27 -5.90
C ARG A 152 5.76 -26.61 -6.59
N GLU A 153 4.88 -27.54 -6.28
CA GLU A 153 4.70 -28.78 -7.04
C GLU A 153 4.22 -28.41 -8.44
N SER A 154 5.20 -28.17 -9.31
CA SER A 154 4.98 -28.01 -10.74
C SER A 154 4.86 -29.43 -11.26
N GLY A 155 3.65 -29.83 -11.66
CA GLY A 155 3.31 -31.20 -12.02
C GLY A 155 4.42 -31.87 -12.84
N THR A 156 5.04 -32.88 -12.26
CA THR A 156 5.78 -33.89 -13.01
C THR A 156 4.71 -34.79 -13.61
N GLU A 157 4.32 -34.45 -14.84
CA GLU A 157 3.64 -35.40 -15.73
C GLU A 157 4.60 -36.55 -16.01
N VAL A 158 4.21 -37.74 -15.56
CA VAL A 158 4.74 -39.04 -15.98
C VAL A 158 3.91 -39.56 -17.14
#